data_AF-B8XME9-F1
#
_entry.id   AF-B8XME9-F1
#
_cell.length_a   1.000
_cell.length_b   1.000
_cell.length_c   1.000
_cell.angle_alpha   90.00
_cell.angle_beta   90.00
_cell.angle_gamma   90.00
#
_symmetry.space_group_name_H-M   'P 1'
#
loop_
_entity.id
_entity.type
_entity.pdbx_description
1 polymer ?
#
loop_
_entity_poly.entity_id
_entity_poly.type
_entity_poly.pdbx_seq_one_letter_code
_entity_poly.pdbx_strand_id
1 'polypeptide(L)'
;NGRGIPVGIVPSENKPAVEVVMTVLHAGGKFGGGGYAVSGGLHGVGVSVVNALSQRVAVEVRTDGFRWTQEYKLGVPTAPLAKNEATDETGTMVTFWADGDIFETTTYSFETLSRRFQEMAFLNKGLSIALTDERPDHVDEDGKPLTVRYHYEGGIVDFVTYLNSR
;
A
#
# COMPACT_ATOMS: atom_id res chain seq x y z
N ASN A 1 -5.96 7.76 1.11
CA ASN A 1 -7.23 8.44 0.77
C ASN A 1 -7.88 7.89 -0.52
N GLY A 2 -7.71 6.61 -0.86
CA GLY A 2 -8.47 5.99 -1.96
C GLY A 2 -9.88 5.58 -1.53
N ARG A 3 -10.55 4.76 -2.35
CA ARG A 3 -11.89 4.20 -2.05
C ARG A 3 -11.94 3.27 -0.82
N GLY A 4 -10.80 2.67 -0.45
CA GLY A 4 -10.77 1.54 0.49
C GLY A 4 -10.92 0.19 -0.23
N ILE A 5 -10.32 -0.87 0.31
CA ILE A 5 -10.57 -2.24 -0.16
C ILE A 5 -11.99 -2.63 0.29
N PRO A 6 -12.81 -3.28 -0.55
CA PRO A 6 -14.15 -3.69 -0.12
C PRO A 6 -14.13 -4.59 1.12
N VAL A 7 -15.11 -4.41 2.00
CA VAL A 7 -15.24 -5.16 3.27
C VAL A 7 -16.42 -6.13 3.28
N GLY A 8 -17.30 -6.05 2.28
CA GLY A 8 -18.42 -6.97 2.10
C GLY A 8 -17.98 -8.41 1.85
N ILE A 9 -18.89 -9.36 2.10
CA ILE A 9 -18.66 -10.78 1.87
C ILE A 9 -18.60 -11.05 0.37
N VAL A 10 -17.57 -11.76 -0.08
CA VAL A 10 -17.46 -12.33 -1.43
C VAL A 10 -18.21 -13.65 -1.44
N PRO A 11 -19.33 -13.79 -2.19
CA PRO A 11 -20.19 -14.97 -2.09
C PRO A 11 -19.49 -16.29 -2.43
N SER A 12 -18.55 -16.30 -3.39
CA SER A 12 -17.83 -17.53 -3.79
C SER A 12 -16.87 -18.04 -2.72
N GLU A 13 -16.29 -17.15 -1.93
CA GLU A 13 -15.29 -17.47 -0.90
C GLU A 13 -15.89 -17.53 0.52
N ASN A 14 -17.11 -17.00 0.69
CA ASN A 14 -17.76 -16.82 1.98
C ASN A 14 -16.88 -16.10 3.01
N LYS A 15 -16.12 -15.10 2.55
CA LYS A 15 -15.15 -14.31 3.33
C LYS A 15 -15.26 -12.82 2.98
N PRO A 16 -14.88 -11.91 3.89
CA PRO A 16 -14.74 -10.49 3.57
C PRO A 16 -13.77 -10.30 2.41
N ALA A 17 -14.08 -9.38 1.48
CA ALA A 17 -13.25 -9.16 0.29
C ALA A 17 -11.81 -8.74 0.63
N VAL A 18 -11.59 -8.02 1.72
CA VAL A 18 -10.24 -7.72 2.24
C VAL A 18 -9.46 -8.99 2.60
N GLU A 19 -10.09 -9.99 3.22
CA GLU A 19 -9.42 -11.26 3.50
C GLU A 19 -9.13 -12.03 2.21
N VAL A 20 -10.06 -12.02 1.26
CA VAL A 20 -9.91 -12.69 -0.03
C VAL A 20 -8.68 -12.14 -0.78
N VAL A 21 -8.55 -10.82 -0.93
CA VAL A 21 -7.39 -10.25 -1.66
C VAL A 21 -6.06 -10.47 -0.93
N MET A 22 -6.08 -10.65 0.39
CA MET A 22 -4.88 -10.91 1.19
C MET A 22 -4.46 -12.38 1.19
N THR A 23 -5.38 -13.32 0.95
CA THR A 23 -5.13 -14.76 1.18
C THR A 23 -5.35 -15.65 -0.05
N VAL A 24 -6.03 -15.17 -1.09
CA VAL A 24 -6.35 -15.95 -2.29
C VAL A 24 -5.57 -15.40 -3.48
N LEU A 25 -4.77 -16.26 -4.13
CA LEU A 25 -4.08 -15.90 -5.36
C LEU A 25 -5.07 -15.75 -6.52
N HIS A 26 -4.75 -14.83 -7.44
CA HIS A 26 -5.61 -14.49 -8.58
C HIS A 26 -6.98 -13.95 -8.17
N ALA A 27 -7.10 -13.39 -6.96
CA ALA A 27 -8.29 -12.70 -6.51
C ALA A 27 -8.12 -11.17 -6.57
N GLY A 28 -9.09 -10.48 -7.17
CA GLY A 28 -9.11 -9.02 -7.19
C GLY A 28 -10.07 -8.42 -8.20
N GLY A 29 -10.46 -7.16 -7.99
CA GLY A 29 -11.42 -6.44 -8.85
C GLY A 29 -10.85 -5.92 -10.17
N LYS A 30 -9.72 -6.46 -10.65
CA LYS A 30 -8.99 -5.96 -11.84
C LYS A 30 -9.13 -6.86 -13.07
N PHE A 31 -9.87 -7.97 -12.96
CA PHE A 31 -10.21 -8.84 -14.08
C PHE A 31 -11.48 -8.36 -14.79
N GLY A 32 -11.37 -7.30 -15.60
CA GLY A 32 -12.43 -6.87 -16.54
C GLY A 32 -13.75 -6.36 -15.93
N GLY A 33 -13.97 -6.47 -14.61
CA GLY A 33 -15.23 -6.15 -13.94
C GLY A 33 -15.49 -4.66 -13.64
N GLY A 34 -14.85 -3.74 -14.38
CA GLY A 34 -15.11 -2.29 -14.26
C GLY A 34 -14.60 -1.60 -12.98
N GLY A 35 -14.02 -2.32 -12.02
CA GLY A 35 -13.49 -1.74 -10.78
C GLY A 35 -12.35 -0.73 -11.01
N TYR A 36 -11.61 -0.89 -12.11
CA TYR A 36 -10.58 0.04 -12.58
C TYR A 36 -10.65 0.12 -14.12
N ALA A 37 -10.76 1.34 -14.67
CA ALA A 37 -10.75 1.55 -16.11
C ALA A 37 -9.38 1.20 -16.74
N VAL A 38 -8.30 1.58 -16.04
CA VAL A 38 -6.91 1.23 -16.37
C VAL A 38 -6.16 0.96 -15.07
N SER A 39 -5.34 -0.09 -15.03
CA SER A 39 -4.47 -0.35 -13.87
C SER A 39 -3.25 -1.18 -14.27
N GLY A 40 -2.10 -0.92 -13.64
CA GLY A 40 -0.88 -1.71 -13.89
C GLY A 40 -0.87 -3.11 -13.27
N GLY A 41 -1.68 -3.34 -12.24
CA GLY A 41 -1.78 -4.66 -11.60
C GLY A 41 -2.85 -5.52 -12.25
N LEU A 42 -2.48 -6.63 -12.88
CA LEU A 42 -3.44 -7.47 -13.62
C LEU A 42 -3.54 -8.91 -13.10
N HIS A 43 -2.54 -9.37 -12.34
CA HIS A 43 -2.44 -10.78 -11.96
C HIS A 43 -3.27 -11.17 -10.73
N GLY A 44 -3.70 -10.21 -9.90
CA GLY A 44 -4.43 -10.50 -8.66
C GLY A 44 -3.60 -11.24 -7.61
N VAL A 45 -2.28 -11.03 -7.58
CA VAL A 45 -1.38 -11.73 -6.63
C VAL A 45 -0.48 -10.79 -5.81
N GLY A 46 -0.42 -9.50 -6.14
CA GLY A 46 0.60 -8.60 -5.58
C GLY A 46 0.56 -8.53 -4.05
N VAL A 47 -0.58 -8.16 -3.48
CA VAL A 47 -0.70 -7.97 -2.02
C VAL A 47 -0.75 -9.29 -1.26
N SER A 48 -1.29 -10.35 -1.84
CA SER A 48 -1.27 -11.69 -1.24
C SER A 48 0.14 -12.26 -1.17
N VAL A 49 1.01 -11.97 -2.14
CA VAL A 49 2.44 -12.32 -2.07
C VAL A 49 3.13 -11.53 -0.95
N VAL A 50 2.87 -10.22 -0.83
CA VAL A 50 3.40 -9.43 0.31
C VAL A 50 2.97 -10.05 1.64
N ASN A 51 1.71 -10.46 1.77
CA ASN A 51 1.19 -11.13 2.96
C ASN A 51 1.88 -12.47 3.24
N ALA A 52 2.06 -13.30 2.21
CA ALA A 52 2.69 -14.60 2.33
C ALA A 52 4.18 -14.52 2.71
N LEU A 53 4.89 -13.46 2.29
CA LEU A 53 6.32 -13.26 2.54
C LEU A 53 6.60 -12.34 3.74
N SER A 54 5.61 -12.12 4.60
CA SER A 54 5.72 -11.29 5.80
C SER A 54 5.44 -12.10 7.06
N GLN A 55 6.22 -11.86 8.12
CA GLN A 55 5.94 -12.43 9.45
C GLN A 55 4.64 -11.88 10.03
N ARG A 56 4.32 -10.63 9.73
CA ARG A 56 3.08 -9.96 10.13
C ARG A 56 2.62 -9.01 9.03
N VAL A 57 1.31 -8.88 8.86
CA VAL A 57 0.68 -7.77 8.13
C VAL A 57 -0.50 -7.25 8.93
N ALA A 58 -0.65 -5.94 9.01
CA ALA A 58 -1.83 -5.27 9.53
C ALA A 58 -2.48 -4.47 8.39
N VAL A 59 -3.77 -4.71 8.17
CA VAL A 59 -4.57 -3.98 7.19
C VAL A 59 -5.62 -3.18 7.93
N GLU A 60 -5.66 -1.88 7.63
CA GLU A 60 -6.70 -0.97 8.07
C GLU A 60 -7.40 -0.39 6.85
N VAL A 61 -8.72 -0.45 6.83
CA VAL A 61 -9.55 0.09 5.76
C VAL A 61 -10.56 1.06 6.36
N ARG A 62 -10.68 2.25 5.78
CA ARG A 62 -11.79 3.16 6.06
C ARG A 62 -12.70 3.17 4.83
N THR A 63 -13.91 2.62 4.99
CA THR A 63 -14.95 2.54 3.96
C THR A 63 -16.30 2.28 4.61
N ASP A 64 -17.38 2.56 3.88
CA ASP A 64 -18.76 2.31 4.32
C ASP A 64 -19.11 2.99 5.66
N GLY A 65 -18.44 4.11 5.96
CA GLY A 65 -18.64 4.92 7.18
C GLY A 65 -17.93 4.40 8.43
N PHE A 66 -17.04 3.41 8.33
CA PHE A 66 -16.37 2.81 9.49
C PHE A 66 -14.88 2.49 9.23
N ARG A 67 -14.09 2.41 10.30
CA ARG A 67 -12.74 1.84 10.28
C ARG A 67 -12.81 0.33 10.48
N TRP A 68 -12.12 -0.42 9.63
CA TRP A 68 -12.06 -1.88 9.63
C TRP A 68 -10.62 -2.35 9.75
N THR A 69 -10.37 -3.39 10.54
CA THR A 69 -9.00 -3.87 10.80
C THR A 69 -8.92 -5.39 10.74
N GLN A 70 -7.86 -5.90 10.13
CA GLN A 70 -7.53 -7.32 10.15
C GLN A 70 -6.01 -7.50 10.17
N GLU A 71 -5.52 -8.42 11.00
CA GLU A 71 -4.10 -8.76 11.10
C GLU A 71 -3.83 -10.18 10.61
N TYR A 72 -2.66 -10.38 10.02
CA TYR A 72 -2.18 -11.64 9.48
C TYR A 72 -0.82 -11.98 10.06
N LYS A 73 -0.57 -13.28 10.26
CA LYS A 73 0.73 -13.83 10.63
C LYS A 73 1.08 -14.93 9.63
N LEU A 74 2.22 -14.80 8.95
CA LEU A 74 2.67 -15.74 7.92
C LEU A 74 1.57 -16.06 6.88
N GLY A 75 0.92 -15.02 6.36
CA GLY A 75 -0.17 -15.14 5.39
C GLY A 75 -1.56 -15.50 5.97
N VAL A 76 -1.66 -15.93 7.24
CA VAL A 76 -2.91 -16.43 7.83
C VAL A 76 -3.59 -15.35 8.68
N PRO A 77 -4.91 -15.09 8.53
CA PRO A 77 -5.62 -14.14 9.37
C PRO A 77 -5.62 -14.60 10.83
N THR A 78 -5.33 -13.68 11.74
CA THR A 78 -5.28 -13.94 13.19
C THR A 78 -6.65 -13.85 13.85
N ALA A 79 -7.58 -13.13 13.23
CA ALA A 79 -8.95 -12.97 13.66
C ALA A 79 -9.84 -12.60 12.45
N PRO A 80 -11.18 -12.75 12.57
CA PRO A 80 -12.12 -12.19 11.60
C PRO A 80 -11.96 -10.66 11.45
N LEU A 81 -12.40 -10.11 10.31
CA LEU A 81 -12.41 -8.67 10.06
C LEU A 81 -13.21 -7.94 11.16
N ALA A 82 -12.55 -7.02 11.86
CA ALA A 82 -13.18 -6.24 12.92
C ALA A 82 -13.74 -4.92 12.38
N LYS A 83 -14.98 -4.61 12.73
CA LYS A 83 -15.60 -3.29 12.54
C LYS A 83 -15.35 -2.43 13.77
N ASN A 84 -14.79 -1.24 13.58
CA ASN A 84 -14.47 -0.31 14.66
C ASN A 84 -15.38 0.93 14.63
N GLU A 85 -14.87 2.08 15.07
CA GLU A 85 -15.61 3.34 15.13
C GLU A 85 -16.03 3.88 13.75
N ALA A 86 -17.02 4.76 13.77
CA ALA A 86 -17.46 5.49 12.58
C ALA A 86 -16.40 6.51 12.14
N THR A 87 -16.29 6.72 10.83
CA THR A 87 -15.38 7.72 10.23
C THR A 87 -15.94 8.19 8.88
N ASP A 88 -15.69 9.46 8.58
CA ASP A 88 -16.00 10.08 7.28
C ASP A 88 -14.82 9.98 6.29
N GLU A 89 -13.68 9.45 6.74
CA GLU A 89 -12.50 9.27 5.91
C GLU A 89 -12.59 8.00 5.06
N THR A 90 -11.83 7.96 3.95
CA THR A 90 -11.70 6.76 3.12
C THR A 90 -10.25 6.41 2.85
N GLY A 91 -9.97 5.11 2.70
CA GLY A 91 -8.66 4.64 2.26
C GLY A 91 -8.28 3.28 2.80
N THR A 92 -7.06 2.88 2.45
CA THR A 92 -6.44 1.65 2.92
C THR A 92 -5.04 1.97 3.40
N MET A 93 -4.70 1.44 4.56
CA MET A 93 -3.34 1.39 5.08
C MET A 93 -2.94 -0.08 5.21
N VAL A 94 -1.74 -0.40 4.74
CA VAL A 94 -1.15 -1.73 4.86
C VAL A 94 0.22 -1.56 5.49
N THR A 95 0.41 -2.17 6.66
CA THR A 95 1.69 -2.23 7.35
C THR A 95 2.15 -3.67 7.33
N PHE A 96 3.39 -3.93 6.91
CA PHE A 96 3.93 -5.27 6.80
C PHE A 96 5.34 -5.36 7.38
N TRP A 97 5.68 -6.54 7.86
CA TRP A 97 6.99 -6.86 8.41
C TRP A 97 7.55 -8.03 7.62
N ALA A 98 8.49 -7.75 6.71
CA ALA A 98 9.10 -8.76 5.85
C ALA A 98 9.73 -9.89 6.68
N ASP A 99 9.64 -11.11 6.15
CA ASP A 99 10.15 -12.28 6.84
C ASP A 99 11.67 -12.44 6.69
N GLY A 100 12.39 -12.33 7.81
CA GLY A 100 13.84 -12.52 7.88
C GLY A 100 14.30 -13.95 7.63
N ASP A 101 13.41 -14.94 7.69
CA ASP A 101 13.72 -16.32 7.29
C ASP A 101 13.69 -16.51 5.76
N ILE A 102 13.04 -15.57 5.04
CA ILE A 102 12.92 -15.60 3.57
C ILE A 102 13.90 -14.63 2.92
N PHE A 103 14.03 -13.42 3.45
CA PHE A 103 14.87 -12.36 2.89
C PHE A 103 16.19 -12.24 3.65
N GLU A 104 17.31 -12.16 2.90
CA GLU A 104 18.63 -11.91 3.48
C GLU A 104 18.73 -10.56 4.23
N THR A 105 17.93 -9.58 3.83
CA THR A 105 17.81 -8.29 4.50
C THR A 105 16.37 -7.82 4.56
N THR A 106 15.99 -7.31 5.72
CA THR A 106 14.68 -6.66 5.97
C THR A 106 14.84 -5.16 6.21
N THR A 107 16.05 -4.61 6.02
CA THR A 107 16.31 -3.17 6.14
C THR A 107 16.04 -2.48 4.81
N TYR A 108 15.12 -1.53 4.81
CA TYR A 108 14.75 -0.78 3.60
C TYR A 108 15.68 0.41 3.35
N SER A 109 16.08 0.60 2.08
CA SER A 109 16.84 1.76 1.64
C SER A 109 15.91 2.94 1.38
N PHE A 110 16.12 4.04 2.12
CA PHE A 110 15.39 5.28 1.92
C PHE A 110 15.58 5.81 0.49
N GLU A 111 16.82 5.79 -0.02
CA GLU A 111 17.15 6.27 -1.37
C GLU A 111 16.41 5.49 -2.45
N THR A 112 16.38 4.16 -2.35
CA THR A 112 15.69 3.31 -3.33
C THR A 112 14.19 3.60 -3.36
N LEU A 113 13.55 3.72 -2.20
CA LEU A 113 12.12 4.03 -2.08
C LEU A 113 11.84 5.46 -2.57
N SER A 114 12.63 6.42 -2.11
CA SER A 114 12.57 7.84 -2.49
C SER A 114 12.61 8.01 -4.01
N ARG A 115 13.58 7.40 -4.69
CA ARG A 115 13.68 7.44 -6.15
C ARG A 115 12.43 6.87 -6.82
N ARG A 116 11.96 5.71 -6.37
CA ARG A 116 10.77 5.06 -6.95
C ARG A 116 9.50 5.89 -6.74
N PHE A 117 9.34 6.50 -5.58
CA PHE A 117 8.21 7.37 -5.27
C PHE A 117 8.25 8.69 -6.05
N GLN A 118 9.44 9.26 -6.25
CA GLN A 118 9.60 10.44 -7.09
C GLN A 118 9.20 10.16 -8.54
N GLU A 119 9.68 9.05 -9.12
CA GLU A 119 9.26 8.59 -10.46
C GLU A 119 7.74 8.43 -10.57
N MET A 120 7.11 7.81 -9.57
CA MET A 120 5.65 7.66 -9.56
C MET A 120 4.91 8.99 -9.45
N ALA A 121 5.42 9.95 -8.68
CA ALA A 121 4.81 11.28 -8.60
C ALA A 121 4.88 12.02 -9.93
N PHE A 122 5.96 11.86 -10.71
CA PHE A 122 6.02 12.39 -12.08
C PHE A 122 5.00 11.73 -13.01
N LEU A 123 4.83 10.42 -12.92
CA LEU A 123 3.92 9.68 -13.81
C LEU A 123 2.43 9.88 -13.47
N ASN A 124 2.12 10.41 -12.29
CA ASN A 124 0.76 10.61 -11.80
C ASN A 124 0.56 12.10 -11.46
N LYS A 125 0.26 12.91 -12.48
CA LYS A 125 0.02 14.34 -12.33
C LYS A 125 -0.93 14.65 -11.16
N GLY A 126 -0.52 15.55 -10.28
CA GLY A 126 -1.32 16.01 -9.13
C GLY A 126 -1.37 15.02 -7.96
N LEU A 127 -0.70 13.86 -8.03
CA LEU A 127 -0.57 12.95 -6.91
C LEU A 127 0.56 13.39 -5.99
N SER A 128 0.22 13.67 -4.73
CA SER A 128 1.21 13.88 -3.69
C SER A 128 1.64 12.55 -3.08
N ILE A 129 2.94 12.30 -3.05
CA ILE A 129 3.55 11.14 -2.39
C ILE A 129 4.53 11.63 -1.34
N ALA A 130 4.36 11.18 -0.09
CA ALA A 130 5.26 11.46 1.01
C ALA A 130 5.97 10.19 1.47
N LEU A 131 7.24 10.31 1.83
CA LEU A 131 8.04 9.25 2.44
C LEU A 131 8.71 9.82 3.69
N THR A 132 8.53 9.13 4.80
CA THR A 132 9.14 9.44 6.09
C THR A 132 9.91 8.23 6.58
N ASP A 133 11.16 8.45 7.01
CA ASP A 133 11.97 7.46 7.69
C ASP A 133 11.87 7.69 9.20
N GLU A 134 11.18 6.80 9.91
CA GLU A 134 10.98 6.90 11.35
C GLU A 134 12.13 6.28 12.17
N ARG A 135 13.23 5.86 11.51
CA ARG A 135 14.40 5.34 12.22
C ARG A 135 15.12 6.46 12.98
N PRO A 136 15.57 6.23 14.23
CA PRO A 136 16.15 7.29 15.06
C PRO A 136 17.41 7.96 14.49
N ASP A 137 18.18 7.25 13.67
CA ASP A 137 19.41 7.71 13.02
C ASP A 137 19.16 8.39 11.66
N HIS A 138 17.92 8.40 11.19
CA HIS A 138 17.49 9.03 9.93
C HIS A 138 16.70 10.31 10.22
N VAL A 139 17.41 11.37 10.61
CA VAL A 139 16.83 12.68 10.93
C VAL A 139 17.34 13.80 10.03
N ASP A 140 16.56 14.86 9.92
CA ASP A 140 16.97 16.12 9.27
C ASP A 140 17.84 16.99 10.21
N GLU A 141 18.22 18.19 9.74
CA GLU A 141 19.04 19.14 10.50
C GLU A 141 18.39 19.61 11.81
N ASP A 142 17.05 19.53 11.92
CA ASP A 142 16.29 19.87 13.12
C ASP A 142 16.13 18.67 14.08
N GLY A 143 16.66 17.50 13.74
CA GLY A 143 16.49 16.26 14.51
C GLY A 143 15.11 15.61 14.35
N LYS A 144 14.34 15.96 13.31
CA LYS A 144 13.03 15.35 13.00
C LYS A 144 13.19 14.18 12.03
N PRO A 145 12.25 13.22 11.98
CA PRO A 145 12.30 12.11 11.02
C PRO A 145 12.49 12.59 9.58
N LEU A 146 13.50 12.03 8.90
CA LEU A 146 13.83 12.39 7.52
C LEU A 146 12.60 12.20 6.63
N THR A 147 12.11 13.30 6.05
CA THR A 147 10.86 13.33 5.29
C THR A 147 11.05 14.00 3.94
N VAL A 148 10.58 13.37 2.87
CA VAL A 148 10.50 13.93 1.53
C VAL A 148 9.06 13.91 1.03
N ARG A 149 8.69 14.93 0.24
CA ARG A 149 7.38 15.03 -0.40
C ARG A 149 7.56 15.34 -1.88
N TYR A 150 6.89 14.56 -2.72
CA TYR A 150 6.89 14.71 -4.17
C TYR A 150 5.50 15.07 -4.65
N HIS A 151 5.43 16.11 -5.47
CA HIS A 151 4.20 16.56 -6.11
C HIS A 151 4.57 17.28 -7.41
N TYR A 152 4.09 16.80 -8.55
CA TYR A 152 4.43 17.33 -9.86
C TYR A 152 3.18 17.55 -10.72
N GLU A 153 3.11 18.72 -11.34
CA GLU A 153 1.97 19.17 -12.14
C GLU A 153 2.21 19.05 -13.66
N GLY A 154 3.48 19.06 -14.10
CA GLY A 154 3.88 18.90 -15.50
C GLY A 154 4.08 17.45 -15.93
N GLY A 155 4.01 16.52 -14.98
CA GLY A 155 4.02 15.09 -15.23
C GLY A 155 5.32 14.59 -15.87
N ILE A 156 5.23 13.88 -17.01
CA ILE A 156 6.41 13.36 -17.72
C ILE A 156 7.36 14.44 -18.22
N VAL A 157 6.87 15.66 -18.47
CA VAL A 157 7.72 16.78 -18.90
C VAL A 157 8.69 17.14 -17.79
N ASP A 158 8.17 17.28 -16.57
CA ASP A 158 8.99 17.54 -15.38
C ASP A 158 10.00 16.40 -15.14
N PHE A 159 9.63 15.16 -15.46
CA PHE A 159 10.54 14.02 -15.33
C PHE A 159 11.74 14.11 -16.28
N VAL A 160 11.49 14.42 -17.55
CA VAL A 160 12.56 14.58 -18.55
C VAL A 160 13.46 15.76 -18.19
N THR A 161 12.88 16.88 -17.77
CA THR A 161 13.66 18.03 -17.27
C THR A 161 14.53 17.65 -16.08
N TYR A 162 13.99 16.90 -15.13
CA TYR A 162 14.75 16.40 -13.98
C TYR A 162 15.91 15.49 -14.41
N LEU A 163 15.68 14.53 -15.30
CA LEU A 163 16.72 13.63 -15.81
C LEU A 163 17.85 14.38 -16.53
N ASN A 164 17.52 15.43 -17.29
CA ASN A 164 18.50 16.25 -18.02
C ASN A 164 19.20 17.32 -17.15
N SER A 165 18.78 17.47 -15.90
CA SER A 165 19.42 18.40 -14.94
C SER A 165 20.56 17.76 -14.14
N ARG A 166 20.77 16.44 -14.34
CA ARG A 166 21.88 15.66 -13.80
C ARG A 166 22.97 15.50 -14.85
#